data_AF-A0AAU1XNF2-F1
#
_entry.id   AF-A0AAU1XNF2-F1
#
_cell.length_a   1.000
_cell.length_b   1.000
_cell.length_c   1.000
_cell.angle_alpha   90.00
_cell.angle_beta   90.00
_cell.angle_gamma   90.00
#
_symmetry.space_group_name_H-M   'P 1'
#
loop_
_entity.id
_entity.type
_entity.pdbx_description
1 polymer ?
#
loop_
_entity_poly.entity_id
_entity_poly.type
_entity_poly.pdbx_seq_one_letter_code
_entity_poly.pdbx_strand_id
1 'polypeptide(L)'
;MTTPSLTQLTSPWVVFTAETDPWVSAEATALLERGGLVFRMNARDLLEPASLFRTFARELSFPGYFGHNWDALVDCLHDWHDHGHGRSDVAVLIDGADALLNAEFLGLFVSVLCQAAWKANLQLDGDGVPHGDWPPFALHFVLLLEHTPPADFTEAVLKGRWLDVELTDERLTAALSRTYWTD
;
A
#
# COMPACT_ATOMS: atom_id res chain seq x y z
N MET A 1 -2.21 -13.68 -16.32
CA MET A 1 -1.83 -12.64 -15.36
C MET A 1 -3.11 -12.00 -14.87
N THR A 2 -3.21 -11.71 -13.57
CA THR A 2 -4.45 -11.29 -12.92
C THR A 2 -4.48 -9.78 -12.84
N THR A 3 -5.55 -9.15 -13.31
CA THR A 3 -5.78 -7.72 -13.10
C THR A 3 -5.77 -7.42 -11.60
N PRO A 4 -5.07 -6.39 -11.11
CA PRO A 4 -5.07 -6.04 -9.69
C PRO A 4 -6.49 -5.74 -9.22
N SER A 5 -6.78 -6.03 -7.94
CA SER A 5 -8.05 -5.67 -7.31
C SER A 5 -7.80 -5.09 -5.93
N LEU A 6 -8.62 -4.12 -5.52
CA LEU A 6 -8.57 -3.53 -4.18
C LEU A 6 -9.46 -4.26 -3.17
N THR A 7 -10.13 -5.34 -3.59
CA THR A 7 -11.13 -6.07 -2.78
C THR A 7 -10.73 -7.52 -2.49
N GLN A 8 -9.64 -8.00 -3.09
CA GLN A 8 -9.16 -9.37 -2.99
C GLN A 8 -8.02 -9.46 -1.99
N LEU A 9 -7.89 -10.59 -1.28
CA LEU A 9 -6.78 -10.82 -0.35
C LEU A 9 -5.47 -11.25 -1.04
N THR A 10 -5.29 -10.91 -2.31
CA THR A 10 -4.24 -11.47 -3.16
C THR A 10 -3.39 -10.40 -3.83
N SER A 11 -2.12 -10.71 -4.06
CA SER A 11 -1.17 -9.83 -4.72
C SER A 11 -1.62 -9.51 -6.16
N PRO A 12 -1.24 -8.34 -6.71
CA PRO A 12 -0.26 -7.38 -6.18
C PRO A 12 -0.82 -6.38 -5.15
N TRP A 13 0.05 -5.89 -4.28
CA TRP A 13 -0.29 -5.06 -3.12
C TRP A 13 -0.24 -3.56 -3.41
N VAL A 14 0.73 -3.16 -4.24
CA VAL A 14 0.96 -1.77 -4.62
C VAL A 14 0.83 -1.64 -6.13
N VAL A 15 0.10 -0.64 -6.59
CA VAL A 15 -0.10 -0.34 -8.01
C VAL A 15 0.28 1.11 -8.29
N PHE A 16 1.10 1.34 -9.31
CA PHE A 16 1.33 2.65 -9.90
C PHE A 16 0.55 2.71 -11.22
N THR A 17 -0.27 3.73 -11.37
CA THR A 17 -1.06 3.94 -12.60
C THR A 17 -1.37 5.43 -12.78
N ALA A 18 -1.80 5.82 -13.98
CA ALA A 18 -2.26 7.17 -14.24
C ALA A 18 -3.50 7.51 -13.40
N GLU A 19 -3.63 8.75 -12.93
CA GLU A 19 -4.79 9.20 -12.16
C GLU A 19 -6.12 9.06 -12.94
N THR A 20 -6.04 9.08 -14.27
CA THR A 20 -7.17 8.94 -15.19
C THR A 20 -7.52 7.49 -15.54
N ASP A 21 -6.79 6.51 -15.01
CA ASP A 21 -7.06 5.10 -15.28
C ASP A 21 -8.45 4.71 -14.71
N PRO A 22 -9.41 4.30 -15.56
CA PRO A 22 -10.77 3.99 -15.13
C PRO A 22 -10.83 2.87 -14.08
N TRP A 23 -9.83 1.99 -14.07
CA TRP A 23 -9.72 0.91 -13.06
C TRP A 23 -9.69 1.45 -11.63
N VAL A 24 -9.03 2.58 -11.38
CA VAL A 24 -8.92 3.18 -10.02
C VAL A 24 -10.31 3.52 -9.50
N SER A 25 -11.12 4.20 -10.32
CA SER A 25 -12.48 4.59 -9.95
C SER A 25 -13.42 3.39 -9.77
N ALA A 26 -13.27 2.37 -10.61
CA ALA A 26 -14.08 1.16 -10.55
C ALA A 26 -13.78 0.34 -9.27
N GLU A 27 -12.50 0.10 -8.97
CA GLU A 27 -12.11 -0.67 -7.79
C GLU A 27 -12.39 0.09 -6.48
N ALA A 28 -12.16 1.40 -6.45
CA ALA A 28 -12.51 2.22 -5.28
C ALA A 28 -14.02 2.21 -5.02
N THR A 29 -14.84 2.27 -6.07
CA THR A 29 -16.30 2.16 -5.94
C THR A 29 -16.70 0.78 -5.43
N ALA A 30 -16.16 -0.30 -6.01
CA ALA A 30 -16.44 -1.66 -5.59
C ALA A 30 -16.05 -1.91 -4.12
N LEU A 31 -14.92 -1.35 -3.68
CA LEU A 31 -14.48 -1.42 -2.28
C LEU A 31 -15.47 -0.72 -1.34
N LEU A 32 -15.88 0.51 -1.67
CA LEU A 32 -16.86 1.27 -0.88
C LEU A 32 -18.23 0.58 -0.82
N GLU A 33 -18.70 0.00 -1.94
CA GLU A 33 -19.96 -0.76 -1.99
C GLU A 33 -19.95 -2.00 -1.09
N ARG A 34 -18.76 -2.56 -0.81
CA ARG A 34 -18.57 -3.69 0.12
C ARG A 34 -18.37 -3.24 1.58
N GLY A 35 -18.49 -1.94 1.87
CA GLY A 35 -18.26 -1.38 3.21
C GLY A 35 -16.78 -1.19 3.55
N GLY A 36 -15.90 -1.25 2.54
CA GLY A 36 -14.49 -0.89 2.66
C GLY A 36 -14.29 0.63 2.75
N LEU A 37 -13.05 1.03 2.94
CA LEU A 37 -12.64 2.42 3.14
C LEU A 37 -11.56 2.81 2.13
N VAL A 38 -11.66 4.05 1.64
CA VAL A 38 -10.69 4.64 0.71
C VAL A 38 -10.12 5.88 1.36
N PHE A 39 -8.83 5.86 1.66
CA PHE A 39 -8.07 7.02 2.13
C PHE A 39 -7.33 7.64 0.96
N ARG A 40 -7.27 8.98 0.90
CA ARG A 40 -6.47 9.71 -0.09
C ARG A 40 -5.42 10.56 0.60
N MET A 41 -4.21 10.58 0.05
CA MET A 41 -3.09 11.37 0.55
C MET A 41 -2.39 12.08 -0.60
N ASN A 42 -1.82 13.26 -0.34
CA ASN A 42 -1.00 13.95 -1.33
C ASN A 42 0.47 13.53 -1.19
N ALA A 43 1.08 13.04 -2.27
CA ALA A 43 2.48 12.61 -2.30
C ALA A 43 3.46 13.73 -1.89
N ARG A 44 3.10 15.00 -2.09
CA ARG A 44 3.92 16.16 -1.70
C ARG A 44 4.06 16.29 -0.18
N ASP A 45 3.14 15.72 0.59
CA ASP A 45 3.23 15.63 2.05
C ASP A 45 4.09 14.45 2.52
N LEU A 46 4.54 13.59 1.60
CA LEU A 46 5.25 12.35 1.87
C LEU A 46 6.73 12.39 1.43
N LEU A 47 7.27 13.57 1.09
CA LEU A 47 8.61 13.72 0.52
C LEU A 47 9.76 13.52 1.52
N GLU A 48 9.47 13.51 2.82
CA GLU A 48 10.43 13.21 3.88
C GLU A 48 9.87 12.12 4.79
N PRO A 49 10.69 11.18 5.32
CA PRO A 49 10.19 10.12 6.19
C PRO A 49 9.39 10.66 7.38
N ALA A 50 9.85 11.74 8.02
CA ALA A 50 9.14 12.34 9.15
C ALA A 50 7.78 12.92 8.75
N SER A 51 7.65 13.54 7.57
CA SER A 51 6.37 14.05 7.08
C SER A 51 5.44 12.91 6.66
N LEU A 52 6.00 11.88 6.00
CA LEU A 52 5.29 10.66 5.63
C LEU A 52 4.68 9.98 6.85
N PHE A 53 5.46 9.70 7.88
CA PHE A 53 4.96 9.06 9.10
C PHE A 53 3.84 9.86 9.76
N ARG A 54 3.98 11.19 9.83
CA ARG A 54 2.96 12.07 10.39
C ARG A 54 1.68 12.06 9.54
N THR A 55 1.80 12.07 8.22
CA THR A 55 0.65 12.05 7.32
C THR A 55 -0.09 10.72 7.43
N PHE A 56 0.60 9.58 7.39
CA PHE A 56 -0.02 8.27 7.61
C PHE A 56 -0.73 8.19 8.95
N ALA A 57 -0.06 8.61 10.04
CA ALA A 57 -0.67 8.58 11.37
C ALA A 57 -1.93 9.44 11.47
N ARG A 58 -1.96 10.60 10.81
CA ARG A 58 -3.12 11.49 10.78
C ARG A 58 -4.27 10.90 9.97
N GLU A 59 -4.01 10.52 8.72
CA GLU A 59 -5.07 10.12 7.78
C GLU A 59 -5.68 8.76 8.13
N LEU A 60 -4.86 7.82 8.63
CA LEU A 60 -5.32 6.50 9.09
C LEU A 60 -5.63 6.46 10.59
N SER A 61 -5.58 7.60 11.29
CA SER A 61 -5.87 7.71 12.73
C SER A 61 -5.08 6.71 13.59
N PHE A 62 -3.76 6.60 13.35
CA PHE A 62 -2.90 5.72 14.15
C PHE A 62 -2.86 6.13 15.63
N PRO A 63 -2.56 5.18 16.54
CA PRO A 63 -2.49 5.46 17.97
C PRO A 63 -1.48 6.55 18.32
N GLY A 64 -1.73 7.31 19.39
CA GLY A 64 -0.84 8.39 19.85
C GLY A 64 0.55 7.93 20.31
N TYR A 65 0.77 6.62 20.46
CA TYR A 65 2.07 6.01 20.75
C TYR A 65 2.80 5.50 19.51
N PHE A 66 2.33 5.83 18.30
CA PHE A 66 2.97 5.45 17.04
C PHE A 66 4.46 5.84 17.01
N GLY A 67 5.32 4.88 16.67
CA GLY A 67 6.77 5.00 16.79
C GLY A 67 7.48 5.87 15.75
N HIS A 68 6.76 6.41 14.76
CA HIS A 68 7.30 7.29 13.70
C HIS A 68 8.56 6.75 13.01
N ASN A 69 8.55 5.47 12.68
CA ASN A 69 9.61 4.79 11.94
C ASN A 69 9.00 3.74 10.98
N TRP A 70 9.82 3.15 10.12
CA TRP A 70 9.37 2.22 9.08
C TRP A 70 8.75 0.93 9.65
N ASP A 71 9.34 0.36 10.70
CA ASP A 71 8.82 -0.85 11.33
C ASP A 71 7.46 -0.57 11.99
N ALA A 72 7.36 0.54 12.72
CA ALA A 72 6.11 0.99 13.32
C ALA A 72 5.02 1.27 12.26
N LEU A 73 5.40 1.72 11.06
CA LEU A 73 4.47 1.95 9.95
C LEU A 73 3.91 0.62 9.43
N VAL A 74 4.76 -0.41 9.26
CA VAL A 74 4.29 -1.77 8.96
C VAL A 74 3.34 -2.26 10.03
N ASP A 75 3.71 -2.07 11.30
CA ASP A 75 2.92 -2.53 12.44
C ASP A 75 1.54 -1.88 12.48
N CYS A 76 1.47 -0.56 12.34
CA CYS A 76 0.18 0.15 12.37
C CYS A 76 -0.69 -0.07 11.13
N LEU A 77 -0.09 -0.34 9.97
CA LEU A 77 -0.85 -0.63 8.74
C LEU A 77 -1.41 -2.05 8.74
N HIS A 78 -0.63 -3.07 9.16
CA HIS A 78 -1.15 -4.45 9.16
C HIS A 78 -2.13 -4.71 10.30
N ASP A 79 -1.90 -4.08 11.47
CA ASP A 79 -2.80 -4.15 12.62
C ASP A 79 -3.74 -2.95 12.65
N TRP A 80 -4.09 -2.46 11.46
CA TRP A 80 -4.97 -1.30 11.36
C TRP A 80 -6.36 -1.68 11.88
N HIS A 81 -6.70 -1.09 13.01
CA HIS A 81 -7.94 -1.23 13.71
C HIS A 81 -8.50 0.17 13.92
N ASP A 82 -9.36 0.62 13.00
CA ASP A 82 -10.08 1.84 13.30
C ASP A 82 -10.98 1.62 14.53
N HIS A 83 -10.98 2.60 15.44
CA HIS A 83 -11.66 2.56 16.72
C HIS A 83 -13.19 2.75 16.59
N GLY A 84 -13.73 2.84 15.36
CA GLY A 84 -15.15 3.01 15.09
C GLY A 84 -15.71 2.25 13.87
N HIS A 85 -14.87 1.81 12.94
CA HIS A 85 -15.28 1.19 11.67
C HIS A 85 -15.07 -0.33 11.60
N GLY A 86 -14.47 -0.96 12.61
CA GLY A 86 -14.17 -2.40 12.57
C GLY A 86 -13.08 -2.74 11.55
N ARG A 87 -12.94 -4.01 11.16
CA ARG A 87 -11.99 -4.46 10.12
C ARG A 87 -12.60 -4.34 8.73
N SER A 88 -12.77 -3.11 8.25
CA SER A 88 -13.10 -2.83 6.84
C SER A 88 -11.89 -3.09 5.95
N ASP A 89 -12.11 -3.60 4.74
CA ASP A 89 -11.11 -3.61 3.68
C ASP A 89 -10.67 -2.15 3.39
N VAL A 90 -9.39 -1.92 3.12
CA VAL A 90 -8.79 -0.58 2.99
C VAL A 90 -8.01 -0.45 1.69
N ALA A 91 -8.22 0.68 1.00
CA ALA A 91 -7.32 1.17 -0.02
C ALA A 91 -6.78 2.55 0.34
N VAL A 92 -5.49 2.77 0.12
CA VAL A 92 -4.86 4.09 0.24
C VAL A 92 -4.40 4.55 -1.14
N LEU A 93 -4.94 5.68 -1.59
CA LEU A 93 -4.63 6.31 -2.87
C LEU A 93 -3.71 7.50 -2.61
N ILE A 94 -2.55 7.52 -3.25
CA ILE A 94 -1.54 8.57 -3.11
C ILE A 94 -1.53 9.39 -4.39
N ASP A 95 -2.07 10.61 -4.31
CA ASP A 95 -2.19 11.57 -5.40
C ASP A 95 -0.86 12.26 -5.72
N GLY A 96 -0.59 12.50 -7.01
CA GLY A 96 0.60 13.22 -7.46
C GLY A 96 1.92 12.49 -7.18
N ALA A 97 1.90 11.15 -7.25
CA ALA A 97 3.01 10.30 -6.86
C ALA A 97 4.28 10.48 -7.72
N ASP A 98 4.21 11.20 -8.84
CA ASP A 98 5.35 11.69 -9.62
C ASP A 98 6.40 12.37 -8.73
N ALA A 99 5.96 13.08 -7.69
CA ALA A 99 6.84 13.79 -6.76
C ALA A 99 7.76 12.84 -5.97
N LEU A 100 7.40 11.56 -5.83
CA LEU A 100 8.17 10.56 -5.09
C LEU A 100 9.25 9.87 -5.94
N LEU A 101 9.26 10.04 -7.26
CA LEU A 101 10.17 9.32 -8.16
C LEU A 101 11.65 9.45 -7.74
N ASN A 102 12.03 10.65 -7.28
CA ASN A 102 13.40 10.97 -6.89
C ASN A 102 13.66 10.84 -5.37
N ALA A 103 12.66 10.40 -4.59
CA ALA A 103 12.86 10.20 -3.16
C ALA A 103 13.80 9.00 -2.92
N GLU A 104 14.90 9.21 -2.20
CA GLU A 104 15.89 8.16 -1.95
C GLU A 104 15.31 6.94 -1.22
N PHE A 105 14.24 7.14 -0.44
CA PHE A 105 13.56 6.09 0.29
C PHE A 105 12.42 5.43 -0.48
N LEU A 106 12.13 5.79 -1.74
CA LEU A 106 10.97 5.28 -2.49
C LEU A 106 10.93 3.73 -2.51
N GLY A 107 12.03 3.07 -2.84
CA GLY A 107 12.09 1.61 -2.85
C GLY A 107 11.83 1.00 -1.47
N LEU A 108 12.35 1.60 -0.40
CA LEU A 108 12.07 1.19 0.98
C LEU A 108 10.60 1.39 1.34
N PHE A 109 10.03 2.53 0.96
CA PHE A 109 8.63 2.85 1.22
C PHE A 109 7.70 1.83 0.54
N VAL A 110 7.92 1.50 -0.73
CA VAL A 110 7.13 0.47 -1.43
C VAL A 110 7.31 -0.91 -0.78
N SER A 111 8.52 -1.24 -0.33
CA SER A 111 8.78 -2.49 0.42
C SER A 111 7.95 -2.56 1.71
N VAL A 112 7.89 -1.45 2.47
CA VAL A 112 7.06 -1.32 3.68
C VAL A 112 5.57 -1.46 3.38
N LEU A 113 5.08 -0.82 2.32
CA LEU A 113 3.67 -0.94 1.92
C LEU A 113 3.31 -2.38 1.52
N CYS A 114 4.16 -3.02 0.71
CA CYS A 114 4.00 -4.42 0.33
C CYS A 114 4.03 -5.35 1.54
N GLN A 115 4.90 -5.10 2.52
CA GLN A 115 5.00 -5.91 3.73
C GLN A 115 3.77 -5.75 4.61
N ALA A 116 3.29 -4.53 4.82
CA ALA A 116 2.08 -4.28 5.58
C ALA A 116 0.85 -4.92 4.93
N ALA A 117 0.70 -4.77 3.61
CA ALA A 117 -0.36 -5.41 2.86
C ALA A 117 -0.29 -6.93 2.98
N TRP A 118 0.88 -7.54 2.75
CA TRP A 118 1.04 -8.99 2.87
C TRP A 118 0.64 -9.51 4.26
N LYS A 119 1.10 -8.85 5.34
CA LYS A 119 0.70 -9.19 6.72
C LYS A 119 -0.81 -9.04 6.95
N ALA A 120 -1.45 -7.98 6.45
CA ALA A 120 -2.89 -7.75 6.60
C ALA A 120 -3.74 -8.78 5.84
N ASN A 121 -3.36 -9.06 4.59
CA ASN A 121 -4.09 -9.93 3.67
C ASN A 121 -3.95 -11.42 4.04
N LEU A 122 -2.82 -11.82 4.65
CA LEU A 122 -2.58 -13.19 5.14
C LEU A 122 -2.76 -13.35 6.65
N GLN A 123 -3.05 -12.26 7.36
CA GLN A 123 -3.24 -12.24 8.81
C GLN A 123 -2.05 -12.78 9.60
N LEU A 124 -0.90 -12.17 9.35
CA LEU A 124 0.31 -12.53 10.05
C LEU A 124 0.57 -11.53 11.18
N ASP A 125 0.96 -12.02 12.34
CA ASP A 125 1.37 -11.18 13.46
C ASP A 125 2.70 -10.46 13.18
N GLY A 126 3.20 -9.73 14.18
CA GLY A 126 4.49 -9.04 14.13
C GLY A 126 5.65 -9.95 13.67
N ASP A 127 5.60 -11.23 14.05
CA ASP A 127 6.61 -12.26 13.78
C ASP A 127 6.36 -13.04 12.49
N GLY A 128 5.27 -12.75 11.77
CA GLY A 128 4.93 -13.44 10.53
C GLY A 128 4.15 -14.75 10.74
N VAL A 129 3.55 -14.96 11.91
CA VAL A 129 2.77 -16.16 12.25
C VAL A 129 1.28 -15.91 12.05
N PRO A 130 0.51 -16.82 11.43
CA PRO A 130 -0.94 -16.67 11.28
C PRO A 130 -1.65 -16.43 12.61
N HIS A 131 -2.41 -15.35 12.70
CA HIS A 131 -3.20 -14.98 13.87
C HIS A 131 -4.54 -15.73 13.84
N GLY A 132 -4.82 -16.59 14.83
CA GLY A 132 -6.05 -17.39 14.86
C GLY A 132 -7.31 -16.66 15.34
N ASP A 133 -7.15 -15.50 15.98
CA ASP A 133 -8.22 -14.80 16.71
C ASP A 133 -8.97 -13.76 15.88
N TRP A 134 -8.48 -13.49 14.68
CA TRP A 134 -9.00 -12.43 13.83
C TRP A 134 -9.16 -12.96 12.40
N PRO A 135 -9.91 -12.27 11.50
CA PRO A 135 -9.92 -12.56 10.05
C PRO A 135 -9.02 -11.59 9.26
N PRO A 136 -8.45 -11.99 8.10
CA PRO A 136 -7.68 -11.10 7.24
C PRO A 136 -8.56 -10.00 6.65
N PHE A 137 -7.96 -8.90 6.23
CA PHE A 137 -8.65 -7.82 5.51
C PHE A 137 -7.81 -7.35 4.32
N ALA A 138 -8.49 -6.89 3.27
CA ALA A 138 -7.80 -6.40 2.09
C ALA A 138 -7.12 -5.07 2.42
N LEU A 139 -5.83 -4.97 2.15
CA LEU A 139 -5.06 -3.74 2.26
C LEU A 139 -4.26 -3.53 0.98
N HIS A 140 -4.58 -2.47 0.24
CA HIS A 140 -3.94 -2.15 -1.03
C HIS A 140 -3.55 -0.67 -1.11
N PHE A 141 -2.53 -0.39 -1.92
CA PHE A 141 -2.02 0.95 -2.13
C PHE A 141 -1.98 1.28 -3.62
N VAL A 142 -2.41 2.49 -3.99
CA VAL A 142 -2.38 2.97 -5.36
C VAL A 142 -1.62 4.30 -5.40
N LEU A 143 -0.53 4.36 -6.16
CA LEU A 143 0.22 5.58 -6.43
C LEU A 143 -0.25 6.13 -7.78
N LEU A 144 -0.90 7.30 -7.74
CA LEU A 144 -1.54 7.93 -8.88
C LEU A 144 -0.57 8.94 -9.52
N LEU A 145 -0.29 8.73 -10.81
CA LEU A 145 0.64 9.54 -11.58
C LEU A 145 -0.12 10.52 -12.49
N GLU A 146 0.31 11.77 -12.47
CA GLU A 146 -0.26 12.86 -13.28
C GLU A 146 0.36 12.89 -14.69
N HIS A 147 1.67 12.67 -14.79
CA HIS A 147 2.38 12.87 -16.06
C HIS A 147 3.53 11.89 -16.32
N THR A 148 4.01 11.18 -15.30
CA THR A 148 5.11 10.23 -15.40
C THR A 148 4.56 8.85 -15.75
N PRO A 149 5.11 8.15 -16.76
CA PRO A 149 4.75 6.77 -17.05
C PRO A 149 5.08 5.84 -15.87
N PRO A 150 4.21 4.89 -15.49
CA PRO A 150 4.50 3.91 -14.43
C PRO A 150 5.80 3.12 -14.63
N ALA A 151 6.20 2.89 -15.88
CA ALA A 151 7.46 2.21 -16.22
C ALA A 151 8.71 2.91 -15.65
N ASP A 152 8.68 4.25 -15.50
CA ASP A 152 9.83 5.04 -15.03
C ASP A 152 10.10 4.80 -13.53
N PHE A 153 9.13 4.28 -12.78
CA PHE A 153 9.29 3.92 -11.37
C PHE A 153 9.99 2.56 -11.18
N THR A 154 10.08 1.72 -12.22
CA THR A 154 10.56 0.33 -12.10
C THR A 154 11.91 0.23 -11.41
N GLU A 155 12.92 0.98 -11.86
CA GLU A 155 14.27 0.93 -11.28
C GLU A 155 14.31 1.46 -9.85
N ALA A 156 13.54 2.51 -9.54
CA ALA A 156 13.50 3.11 -8.22
C ALA A 156 12.83 2.18 -7.20
N VAL A 157 11.74 1.51 -7.60
CA VAL A 157 11.03 0.53 -6.78
C VAL A 157 11.90 -0.70 -6.52
N LEU A 158 12.62 -1.20 -7.53
CA LEU A 158 13.52 -2.36 -7.41
C LEU A 158 14.73 -2.12 -6.48
N LYS A 159 15.03 -0.88 -6.09
CA LYS A 159 16.00 -0.60 -5.02
C LYS A 159 15.49 -1.04 -3.64
N GLY A 160 14.18 -1.24 -3.50
CA GLY A 160 13.56 -1.83 -2.32
C GLY A 160 13.96 -3.30 -2.13
N ARG A 161 13.94 -3.78 -0.89
CA ARG A 161 14.28 -5.17 -0.60
C ARG A 161 13.11 -6.09 -0.90
N TRP A 162 13.44 -7.22 -1.54
CA TRP A 162 12.53 -8.35 -1.75
C TRP A 162 11.23 -7.99 -2.46
N LEU A 163 11.32 -7.16 -3.50
CA LEU A 163 10.18 -6.80 -4.33
C LEU A 163 10.26 -7.51 -5.69
N ASP A 164 9.14 -8.08 -6.11
CA ASP A 164 8.90 -8.39 -7.52
C ASP A 164 8.05 -7.26 -8.10
N VAL A 165 8.42 -6.78 -9.29
CA VAL A 165 7.66 -5.76 -10.03
C VAL A 165 7.27 -6.28 -11.40
N GLU A 166 6.05 -5.97 -11.82
CA GLU A 166 5.52 -6.35 -13.12
C GLU A 166 4.81 -5.16 -13.76
N LEU A 167 5.14 -4.87 -15.02
CA LEU A 167 4.48 -3.84 -15.83
C LEU A 167 3.49 -4.50 -16.79
N THR A 168 2.20 -4.32 -16.54
CA THR A 168 1.11 -4.92 -17.33
C THR A 168 -0.01 -3.92 -17.53
N ASP A 169 -0.53 -3.81 -18.76
CA ASP A 169 -1.61 -2.88 -19.13
C ASP A 169 -1.37 -1.44 -18.66
N GLU A 170 -0.16 -0.93 -18.88
CA GLU A 170 0.30 0.40 -18.43
C GLU A 170 0.34 0.61 -16.91
N ARG A 171 0.12 -0.44 -16.11
CA ARG A 171 0.25 -0.40 -14.65
C ARG A 171 1.54 -1.06 -14.21
N LEU A 172 2.31 -0.38 -13.35
CA LEU A 172 3.41 -1.02 -12.64
C LEU A 172 2.88 -1.54 -11.32
N THR A 173 3.00 -2.84 -11.11
CA THR A 173 2.56 -3.51 -9.89
C THR A 173 3.76 -3.98 -9.08
N ALA A 174 3.65 -3.94 -7.77
CA ALA A 174 4.68 -4.42 -6.86
C ALA A 174 4.08 -5.32 -5.78
N ALA A 175 4.81 -6.38 -5.46
CA ALA A 175 4.51 -7.31 -4.37
C ALA A 175 5.80 -7.79 -3.71
N LEU A 176 5.70 -8.38 -2.52
CA LEU A 176 6.83 -9.08 -1.93
C LEU A 176 7.23 -10.28 -2.80
N SER A 177 8.52 -10.47 -2.96
CA SER A 177 9.06 -11.50 -3.83
C SER A 177 8.80 -12.89 -3.26
N ARG A 178 8.19 -13.75 -4.08
CA ARG A 178 7.86 -15.13 -3.70
C ARG A 178 9.07 -16.01 -3.40
N THR A 179 10.25 -15.55 -3.81
CA THR A 179 11.53 -16.20 -3.53
C THR A 179 11.89 -16.15 -2.03
N TYR A 180 11.43 -15.10 -1.33
CA TYR A 180 11.77 -14.85 0.07
C TYR A 180 10.55 -14.92 1.00
N TRP A 181 9.34 -14.83 0.43
CA TRP A 181 8.08 -14.81 1.15
C TRP A 181 7.13 -15.82 0.49
N THR A 182 6.90 -16.96 1.12
CA THR A 182 5.93 -17.95 0.62
C THR A 182 4.54 -17.62 1.17
N ASP A 183 3.58 -17.44 0.26
CA ASP A 183 2.14 -17.38 0.57
C ASP A 183 1.64 -18.70 1.19
#